data_AF-A0A7X2Z256-F1
#
_entry.id   AF-A0A7X2Z256-F1
#
_cell.length_a   1.000
_cell.length_b   1.000
_cell.length_c   1.000
_cell.angle_alpha   90.00
_cell.angle_beta   90.00
_cell.angle_gamma   90.00
#
_symmetry.space_group_name_H-M   'P 1'
#
loop_
_entity.id
_entity.type
_entity.pdbx_description
1 polymer ?
#
loop_
_entity_poly.entity_id
_entity_poly.type
_entity_poly.pdbx_seq_one_letter_code
_entity_poly.pdbx_strand_id
1 'polypeptide(L)'
;MTNSFNHNIQAAACGTSRIVGCRFSLFPMSDRFVPIILGALEHTDTSKVWVQSDDVSTCVRGRHEHVFDVVKSIFLQAAKSGEHVVLSATFSVGCPGDTEGDVFMSEDDVRLNEGNKTSVDTAAQFALYPMGVPHYMDVIYDAVKAAEAEGTFSGGIHYASRLDGTTQEVFRSLENAFVTSSTKTPHLVMTATISCNSPSAKPEHVQKRKGE
;
A
#
# COMPACT_ATOMS: atom_id res chain seq x y z
N MET A 1 28.94 39.33 2.44
CA MET A 1 28.97 37.91 2.04
C MET A 1 27.57 37.54 1.58
N THR A 2 27.38 37.52 0.26
CA THR A 2 26.13 37.19 -0.43
C THR A 2 26.03 35.68 -0.56
N ASN A 3 25.11 35.05 0.18
CA ASN A 3 24.80 33.63 0.01
C ASN A 3 23.92 33.45 -1.22
N SER A 4 24.55 32.93 -2.27
CA SER A 4 23.94 32.61 -3.55
C SER A 4 23.15 31.30 -3.42
N PHE A 5 21.85 31.41 -3.14
CA PHE A 5 20.89 30.32 -3.38
C PHE A 5 20.17 30.57 -4.70
N ASN A 6 20.91 30.44 -5.80
CA ASN A 6 20.33 30.23 -7.12
C ASN A 6 20.83 28.87 -7.61
N HIS A 7 20.13 27.81 -7.21
CA HIS A 7 20.13 26.58 -7.98
C HIS A 7 18.97 26.66 -8.96
N ASN A 8 19.30 26.52 -10.24
CA ASN A 8 18.37 26.37 -11.34
C ASN A 8 17.25 25.40 -10.94
N ILE A 9 16.03 25.92 -10.85
CA ILE A 9 14.83 25.08 -10.88
C ILE A 9 14.76 24.54 -12.31
N GLN A 10 15.37 23.38 -12.51
CA GLN A 10 15.19 22.60 -13.71
C GLN A 10 13.71 22.18 -13.71
N ALA A 11 12.98 22.53 -14.77
CA ALA A 11 11.58 22.19 -14.91
C ALA A 11 11.42 20.68 -14.70
N ALA A 12 10.75 20.29 -13.60
CA ALA A 12 10.48 18.92 -13.27
C ALA A 12 9.75 18.27 -14.45
N ALA A 13 10.33 17.23 -15.04
CA ALA A 13 9.67 16.45 -16.06
C ALA A 13 8.36 15.92 -15.48
N CYS A 14 7.25 16.37 -16.07
CA CYS A 14 5.91 16.10 -15.58
C CYS A 14 5.53 14.62 -15.82
N GLY A 15 5.21 13.88 -14.75
CA GLY A 15 4.17 12.84 -14.76
C GLY A 15 4.35 11.60 -15.65
N THR A 16 5.57 11.18 -16.01
CA THR A 16 5.78 9.98 -16.85
C THR A 16 6.45 8.80 -16.15
N SER A 17 6.95 8.99 -14.92
CA SER A 17 7.53 7.91 -14.11
C SER A 17 6.44 6.89 -13.76
N ARG A 18 6.61 5.65 -14.23
CA ARG A 18 5.80 4.48 -13.83
C ARG A 18 6.29 3.85 -12.52
N ILE A 19 7.21 4.51 -11.82
CA ILE A 19 7.75 4.04 -10.56
C ILE A 19 6.66 4.17 -9.51
N VAL A 20 6.29 3.04 -8.92
CA VAL A 20 5.44 3.01 -7.74
C VAL A 20 6.33 3.04 -6.52
N GLY A 21 5.98 3.90 -5.57
CA GLY A 21 6.55 3.94 -4.23
C GLY A 21 5.52 3.52 -3.20
N CYS A 22 5.96 2.82 -2.16
CA CYS A 22 5.21 2.63 -0.93
C CYS A 22 6.10 3.03 0.25
N ARG A 23 5.68 4.03 1.02
CA ARG A 23 6.27 4.31 2.33
C ARG A 23 5.33 3.81 3.40
N PHE A 24 5.80 2.94 4.28
CA PHE A 24 4.98 2.34 5.31
C PHE A 24 5.71 2.23 6.65
N SER A 25 4.93 2.13 7.71
CA SER A 25 5.38 1.77 9.05
C SER A 25 4.63 0.53 9.52
N LEU A 26 5.33 -0.35 10.23
CA LEU A 26 4.79 -1.59 10.77
C LEU A 26 4.73 -1.50 12.29
N PHE A 27 3.56 -1.71 12.86
CA PHE A 27 3.27 -1.56 14.28
C PHE A 27 2.77 -2.89 14.85
N PRO A 28 3.66 -3.75 15.36
CA PRO A 28 3.27 -4.85 16.23
C PRO A 28 2.95 -4.31 17.63
N MET A 29 1.76 -4.58 18.14
CA MET A 29 1.33 -4.21 19.49
C MET A 29 1.87 -5.24 20.50
N SER A 30 3.19 -5.34 20.60
CA SER A 30 3.89 -6.34 21.41
C SER A 30 5.23 -5.80 21.92
N ASP A 31 5.65 -6.21 23.12
CA ASP A 31 7.02 -5.94 23.62
C ASP A 31 8.10 -6.56 22.73
N ARG A 32 7.72 -7.52 21.88
CA ARG A 32 8.56 -8.16 20.87
C ARG A 32 8.54 -7.43 19.52
N PHE A 33 8.16 -6.16 19.47
CA PHE A 33 8.01 -5.43 18.20
C PHE A 33 9.29 -5.43 17.35
N VAL A 34 10.48 -5.27 17.98
CA VAL A 34 11.77 -5.25 17.25
C VAL A 34 12.01 -6.54 16.47
N PRO A 35 12.05 -7.74 17.08
CA PRO A 35 12.27 -8.97 16.33
C PRO A 35 11.14 -9.28 15.33
N ILE A 36 9.91 -8.83 15.57
CA ILE A 36 8.81 -9.00 14.61
C ILE A 36 9.04 -8.15 13.35
N ILE A 37 9.39 -6.87 13.52
CA ILE A 37 9.65 -5.96 12.38
C ILE A 37 10.87 -6.43 11.58
N LEU A 38 11.99 -6.69 12.26
CA LEU A 38 13.22 -7.10 11.59
C LEU A 38 13.05 -8.47 10.92
N GLY A 39 12.40 -9.42 11.59
CA GLY A 39 12.09 -10.73 11.02
C GLY A 39 11.18 -10.62 9.79
N ALA A 40 10.17 -9.75 9.80
CA ALA A 40 9.30 -9.56 8.65
C ALA A 40 10.03 -9.03 7.41
N LEU A 41 10.98 -8.11 7.60
CA LEU A 41 11.84 -7.59 6.55
C LEU A 41 12.81 -8.66 6.03
N GLU A 42 13.47 -9.39 6.92
CA GLU A 42 14.45 -10.44 6.58
C GLU A 42 13.83 -11.61 5.80
N HIS A 43 12.60 -12.01 6.15
CA HIS A 43 11.91 -13.15 5.52
C HIS A 43 11.10 -12.76 4.28
N THR A 44 11.25 -11.53 3.78
CA THR A 44 10.63 -11.06 2.55
C THR A 44 11.69 -10.97 1.45
N ASP A 45 11.44 -11.58 0.30
CA ASP A 45 12.30 -11.38 -0.86
C ASP A 45 12.07 -9.98 -1.43
N THR A 46 13.08 -9.13 -1.28
CA THR A 46 13.09 -7.72 -1.72
C THR A 46 13.97 -7.50 -2.96
N SER A 47 14.45 -8.57 -3.61
CA SER A 47 15.42 -8.48 -4.72
C SER A 47 14.89 -7.75 -5.97
N LYS A 48 13.56 -7.58 -6.09
CA LYS A 48 12.90 -6.89 -7.20
C LYS A 48 12.47 -5.45 -6.91
N VAL A 49 12.89 -4.89 -5.78
CA VAL A 49 12.56 -3.52 -5.38
C VAL A 49 13.78 -2.83 -4.79
N TRP A 50 13.81 -1.51 -4.86
CA TRP A 50 14.68 -0.71 -4.02
C TRP A 50 14.02 -0.52 -2.65
N VAL A 51 14.80 -0.61 -1.57
CA VAL A 51 14.32 -0.49 -0.19
C VAL A 51 15.23 0.42 0.61
N GLN A 52 14.63 1.31 1.41
CA GLN A 52 15.34 2.12 2.40
C GLN A 52 14.51 2.25 3.67
N SER A 53 15.11 1.99 4.82
CA SER A 53 14.47 2.15 6.13
C SER A 53 15.14 3.26 6.94
N ASP A 54 14.34 3.99 7.70
CA ASP A 54 14.74 4.96 8.71
C ASP A 54 14.05 4.64 10.04
N ASP A 55 14.22 5.49 11.05
CA ASP A 55 13.64 5.30 12.39
C ASP A 55 12.12 5.45 12.44
N VAL A 56 11.50 5.95 11.36
CA VAL A 56 10.05 6.18 11.27
C VAL A 56 9.37 5.11 10.40
N SER A 57 9.99 4.76 9.27
CA SER A 57 9.32 4.04 8.20
C SER A 57 10.28 3.30 7.27
N THR A 58 9.71 2.50 6.36
CA THR A 58 10.42 1.87 5.24
C THR A 58 9.80 2.32 3.94
N CYS A 59 10.65 2.67 2.97
CA CYS A 59 10.28 3.03 1.61
C CYS A 59 10.66 1.90 0.66
N VAL A 60 9.73 1.51 -0.21
CA VAL A 60 9.90 0.49 -1.25
C VAL A 60 9.56 1.12 -2.59
N ARG A 61 10.45 1.00 -3.59
CA ARG A 61 10.25 1.58 -4.93
C ARG A 61 10.53 0.56 -6.04
N GLY A 62 9.68 0.55 -7.06
CA GLY A 62 9.82 -0.36 -8.21
C GLY A 62 8.56 -0.39 -9.08
N ARG A 63 8.34 -1.51 -9.76
CA ARG A 63 7.07 -1.79 -10.44
C ARG A 63 5.96 -2.10 -9.43
N HIS A 64 4.70 -1.80 -9.78
CA HIS A 64 3.57 -1.98 -8.87
C HIS A 64 3.45 -3.43 -8.38
N GLU A 65 3.64 -4.41 -9.26
CA GLU A 65 3.49 -5.83 -8.94
C GLU A 65 4.47 -6.25 -7.83
N HIS A 66 5.70 -5.75 -7.90
CA HIS A 66 6.75 -6.05 -6.93
C HIS A 66 6.59 -5.26 -5.63
N VAL A 67 6.20 -3.99 -5.71
CA VAL A 67 5.93 -3.17 -4.52
C VAL A 67 4.79 -3.75 -3.70
N PHE A 68 3.65 -4.07 -4.33
CA PHE A 68 2.52 -4.69 -3.65
C PHE A 68 2.85 -6.10 -3.14
N ASP A 69 3.66 -6.88 -3.87
CA ASP A 69 4.09 -8.20 -3.41
C ASP A 69 4.95 -8.14 -2.14
N VAL A 70 5.94 -7.24 -2.12
CA VAL A 70 6.84 -7.03 -0.97
C VAL A 70 6.09 -6.52 0.25
N VAL A 71 5.25 -5.49 0.10
CA VAL A 71 4.51 -4.91 1.23
C VAL A 71 3.52 -5.93 1.82
N LYS A 72 2.84 -6.70 0.95
CA LYS A 72 1.97 -7.83 1.36
C LYS A 72 2.75 -8.90 2.11
N SER A 73 3.93 -9.28 1.60
CA SER A 73 4.78 -10.30 2.22
C SER A 73 5.24 -9.87 3.61
N ILE A 74 5.73 -8.64 3.77
CA ILE A 74 6.14 -8.08 5.06
C ILE A 74 4.99 -8.13 6.07
N PHE A 75 3.79 -7.70 5.66
CA PHE A 75 2.61 -7.78 6.51
C PHE A 75 2.27 -9.22 6.91
N LEU A 76 2.31 -10.18 5.97
CA LEU A 76 2.07 -11.59 6.25
C LEU A 76 3.14 -12.20 7.17
N GLN A 77 4.42 -11.87 6.98
CA GLN A 77 5.50 -12.36 7.85
C GLN A 77 5.31 -11.84 9.28
N ALA A 78 4.94 -10.56 9.44
CA ALA A 78 4.63 -10.00 10.75
C ALA A 78 3.39 -10.67 11.39
N ALA A 79 2.34 -10.91 10.59
CA ALA A 79 1.11 -11.55 11.05
C ALA A 79 1.31 -12.97 11.60
N LYS A 80 2.32 -13.71 11.11
CA LYS A 80 2.68 -15.05 11.61
C LYS A 80 3.13 -15.05 13.07
N SER A 81 3.50 -13.90 13.63
CA SER A 81 3.83 -13.78 15.06
C SER A 81 2.64 -14.07 15.98
N GLY A 82 1.41 -14.00 15.47
CA GLY A 82 0.17 -14.08 16.24
C GLY A 82 -0.18 -12.81 17.00
N GLU A 83 0.69 -11.80 16.99
CA GLU A 83 0.44 -10.50 17.64
C GLU A 83 -0.49 -9.64 16.79
N HIS A 84 -1.19 -8.70 17.43
CA HIS A 84 -1.90 -7.63 16.73
C HIS A 84 -0.89 -6.78 15.96
N VAL A 85 -1.03 -6.74 14.63
CA VAL A 85 -0.15 -5.98 13.75
C VAL A 85 -0.97 -5.00 12.93
N VAL A 86 -0.46 -3.78 12.80
CA VAL A 86 -0.95 -2.76 11.88
C VAL A 86 0.16 -2.34 10.92
N LEU A 87 -0.14 -2.28 9.63
CA LEU A 87 0.70 -1.65 8.62
C LEU A 87 -0.01 -0.38 8.15
N SER A 88 0.63 0.78 8.33
CA SER A 88 0.15 2.06 7.79
C SER A 88 1.03 2.46 6.63
N ALA A 89 0.45 2.59 5.44
CA ALA A 89 1.15 2.77 4.19
C ALA A 89 0.60 3.96 3.40
N THR A 90 1.49 4.59 2.64
CA THR A 90 1.18 5.54 1.58
C THR A 90 1.82 5.05 0.28
N PHE A 91 0.98 4.66 -0.67
CA PHE A 91 1.37 4.34 -2.04
C PHE A 91 1.32 5.61 -2.89
N SER A 92 2.28 5.77 -3.79
CA SER A 92 2.34 6.92 -4.71
C SER A 92 2.90 6.52 -6.06
N VAL A 93 2.41 7.17 -7.12
CA VAL A 93 2.92 7.05 -8.49
C VAL A 93 2.77 8.39 -9.21
N GLY A 94 3.74 8.74 -10.05
CA GLY A 94 3.68 9.94 -10.89
C GLY A 94 3.90 11.27 -10.16
N CYS A 95 4.56 11.25 -8.99
CA CYS A 95 4.85 12.47 -8.23
C CYS A 95 5.71 13.45 -9.08
N PRO A 96 5.34 14.75 -9.18
CA PRO A 96 6.17 15.73 -9.88
C PRO A 96 7.55 15.88 -9.23
N GLY A 97 8.61 15.70 -10.02
CA GLY A 97 10.00 15.73 -9.52
C GLY A 97 10.47 14.41 -8.90
N ASP A 98 9.72 13.33 -9.08
CA ASP A 98 10.20 11.97 -8.79
C ASP A 98 11.51 11.71 -9.54
N THR A 99 12.51 11.19 -8.84
CA THR A 99 13.82 10.91 -9.41
C THR A 99 13.83 9.56 -10.10
N GLU A 100 14.45 9.47 -11.27
CA GLU A 100 14.69 8.18 -11.95
C GLU A 100 15.67 7.27 -11.18
N GLY A 101 16.40 7.80 -10.19
CA GLY A 101 17.26 7.04 -9.27
C GLY A 101 16.49 6.40 -8.11
N ASP A 102 17.18 5.61 -7.29
CA ASP A 102 16.64 4.92 -6.09
C ASP A 102 15.43 4.02 -6.40
N VAL A 103 15.55 3.25 -7.48
CA VAL A 103 14.53 2.32 -7.97
C VAL A 103 15.18 1.05 -8.51
N PHE A 104 14.50 -0.08 -8.38
CA PHE A 104 14.79 -1.30 -9.13
C PHE A 104 13.60 -1.64 -10.03
N MET A 105 13.83 -1.66 -11.35
CA MET A 105 12.82 -2.00 -12.35
C MET A 105 13.16 -3.36 -12.98
N SER A 106 12.67 -4.43 -12.35
CA SER A 106 12.80 -5.80 -12.89
C SER A 106 12.21 -5.91 -14.31
N GLU A 107 12.85 -6.73 -15.15
CA GLU A 107 12.47 -6.93 -16.55
C GLU A 107 11.13 -7.67 -16.71
N ASP A 108 10.83 -8.59 -15.79
CA ASP A 108 9.58 -9.36 -15.75
C ASP A 108 8.60 -8.82 -14.69
N ASP A 109 7.38 -9.37 -14.66
CA ASP A 109 6.30 -9.08 -13.70
C ASP A 109 6.15 -10.19 -12.62
N VAL A 110 7.14 -11.08 -12.50
CA VAL A 110 7.05 -12.25 -11.63
C VAL A 110 7.17 -11.84 -10.16
N ARG A 111 6.16 -12.16 -9.36
CA ARG A 111 6.14 -11.93 -7.91
C ARG A 111 6.88 -13.05 -7.17
N LEU A 112 7.82 -12.68 -6.31
CA LEU A 112 8.71 -13.64 -5.63
C LEU A 112 8.16 -14.14 -4.28
N ASN A 113 7.14 -13.48 -3.72
CA ASN A 113 6.61 -13.80 -2.39
C ASN A 113 5.24 -14.51 -2.42
N GLU A 114 4.71 -14.89 -3.59
CA GLU A 114 3.38 -15.52 -3.72
C GLU A 114 3.26 -16.93 -3.13
N GLY A 115 4.38 -17.59 -2.81
CA GLY A 115 4.39 -18.93 -2.21
C GLY A 115 3.71 -19.02 -0.84
N ASN A 116 3.48 -17.88 -0.16
CA ASN A 116 2.88 -17.85 1.16
C ASN A 116 1.33 -17.96 1.10
N LYS A 117 0.84 -19.18 1.30
CA LYS A 117 -0.61 -19.52 1.28
C LYS A 117 -1.32 -19.27 2.62
N THR A 118 -0.69 -18.63 3.60
CA THR A 118 -1.33 -18.36 4.89
C THR A 118 -2.52 -17.41 4.70
N SER A 119 -3.71 -17.87 5.07
CA SER A 119 -4.92 -17.06 5.09
C SER A 119 -5.02 -16.33 6.43
N VAL A 120 -4.71 -15.03 6.44
CA VAL A 120 -4.83 -14.16 7.61
C VAL A 120 -6.04 -13.25 7.44
N ASP A 121 -6.98 -13.28 8.39
CA ASP A 121 -8.11 -12.36 8.40
C ASP A 121 -7.62 -10.91 8.59
N THR A 122 -8.03 -10.04 7.67
CA THR A 122 -7.48 -8.69 7.52
C THR A 122 -8.60 -7.69 7.36
N ALA A 123 -8.43 -6.52 7.97
CA ALA A 123 -9.24 -5.35 7.73
C ALA A 123 -8.34 -4.22 7.23
N ALA A 124 -8.84 -3.40 6.31
CA ALA A 124 -8.14 -2.21 5.86
C ALA A 124 -9.07 -1.00 5.81
N GLN A 125 -8.51 0.17 6.07
CA GLN A 125 -9.11 1.46 5.75
C GLN A 125 -8.21 2.17 4.77
N PHE A 126 -8.73 2.58 3.62
CA PHE A 126 -7.94 3.23 2.59
C PHE A 126 -8.62 4.49 2.06
N ALA A 127 -7.81 5.42 1.57
CA ALA A 127 -8.26 6.64 0.92
C ALA A 127 -7.41 6.91 -0.32
N LEU A 128 -8.07 7.33 -1.41
CA LEU A 128 -7.44 7.69 -2.67
C LEU A 128 -7.41 9.21 -2.81
N TYR A 129 -6.28 9.72 -3.25
CA TYR A 129 -6.04 11.14 -3.53
C TYR A 129 -5.55 11.30 -4.97
N PRO A 130 -6.47 11.33 -5.95
CA PRO A 130 -6.14 11.68 -7.33
C PRO A 130 -5.77 13.17 -7.40
N MET A 131 -4.49 13.46 -7.65
CA MET A 131 -3.96 14.82 -7.54
C MET A 131 -4.14 15.60 -8.85
N GLY A 132 -4.61 16.84 -8.75
CA GLY A 132 -4.70 17.76 -9.90
C GLY A 132 -5.80 17.43 -10.91
N VAL A 133 -6.74 16.54 -10.57
CA VAL A 133 -7.88 16.19 -11.43
C VAL A 133 -9.20 16.73 -10.84
N PRO A 134 -9.97 17.55 -11.58
CA PRO A 134 -11.25 18.10 -11.09
C PRO A 134 -12.29 17.03 -10.77
N HIS A 135 -12.26 15.91 -11.50
CA HIS A 135 -13.19 14.79 -11.37
C HIS A 135 -12.65 13.68 -10.44
N TYR A 136 -11.87 14.05 -9.42
CA TYR A 136 -11.25 13.07 -8.51
C TYR A 136 -12.27 12.15 -7.81
N MET A 137 -13.48 12.65 -7.55
CA MET A 137 -14.54 11.85 -6.93
C MET A 137 -14.99 10.67 -7.81
N ASP A 138 -15.03 10.84 -9.14
CA ASP A 138 -15.40 9.75 -10.06
C ASP A 138 -14.35 8.63 -10.01
N VAL A 139 -13.07 9.01 -9.92
CA VAL A 139 -11.94 8.07 -9.75
C VAL A 139 -12.06 7.30 -8.44
N ILE A 140 -12.46 7.97 -7.35
CA ILE A 140 -12.69 7.34 -6.04
C ILE A 140 -13.87 6.36 -6.10
N TYR A 141 -15.00 6.77 -6.69
CA TYR A 141 -16.18 5.92 -6.78
C TYR A 141 -15.95 4.67 -7.62
N ASP A 142 -15.18 4.77 -8.71
CA ASP A 142 -14.84 3.62 -9.53
C ASP A 142 -13.98 2.61 -8.76
N ALA A 143 -13.05 3.07 -7.93
CA ALA A 143 -12.25 2.19 -7.08
C ALA A 143 -13.11 1.48 -6.01
N VAL A 144 -14.09 2.18 -5.43
CA VAL A 144 -15.05 1.58 -4.48
C VAL A 144 -15.90 0.51 -5.16
N LYS A 145 -16.44 0.79 -6.35
CA LYS A 145 -17.23 -0.19 -7.13
C LYS A 145 -16.41 -1.44 -7.48
N ALA A 146 -15.13 -1.28 -7.79
CA ALA A 146 -14.25 -2.42 -8.02
C ALA A 146 -14.11 -3.27 -6.76
N ALA A 147 -13.86 -2.66 -5.59
CA ALA A 147 -13.78 -3.38 -4.32
C ALA A 147 -15.12 -4.07 -3.93
N GLU A 148 -16.26 -3.47 -4.27
CA GLU A 148 -17.58 -4.11 -4.13
C GLU A 148 -17.72 -5.35 -5.00
N ALA A 149 -17.35 -5.26 -6.28
CA ALA A 149 -17.38 -6.37 -7.23
C ALA A 149 -16.42 -7.50 -6.82
N GLU A 150 -15.31 -7.16 -6.17
CA GLU A 150 -14.34 -8.11 -5.61
C GLU A 150 -14.77 -8.71 -4.26
N GLY A 151 -15.86 -8.22 -3.67
CA GLY A 151 -16.44 -8.75 -2.44
C GLY A 151 -15.76 -8.31 -1.14
N THR A 152 -14.77 -7.40 -1.20
CA THR A 152 -14.00 -6.95 -0.03
C THR A 152 -14.57 -5.69 0.62
N PHE A 153 -15.31 -4.87 -0.12
CA PHE A 153 -15.87 -3.62 0.40
C PHE A 153 -16.89 -3.85 1.52
N SER A 154 -16.63 -3.26 2.67
CA SER A 154 -17.45 -3.42 3.89
C SER A 154 -18.08 -2.12 4.40
N GLY A 155 -17.78 -0.98 3.79
CA GLY A 155 -18.51 0.26 3.98
C GLY A 155 -17.67 1.53 3.85
N GLY A 156 -18.34 2.65 3.64
CA GLY A 156 -17.75 3.98 3.76
C GLY A 156 -17.68 4.42 5.22
N ILE A 157 -16.56 5.00 5.62
CA ILE A 157 -16.38 5.66 6.91
C ILE A 157 -15.93 7.11 6.66
N HIS A 158 -15.93 7.94 7.70
CA HIS A 158 -15.44 9.30 7.53
C HIS A 158 -13.98 9.26 7.03
N TYR A 159 -13.78 9.89 5.86
CA TYR A 159 -12.48 10.08 5.20
C TYR A 159 -11.83 8.84 4.57
N ALA A 160 -12.50 7.67 4.58
CA ALA A 160 -11.93 6.43 4.03
C ALA A 160 -13.01 5.42 3.62
N SER A 161 -12.59 4.41 2.86
CA SER A 161 -13.37 3.20 2.59
C SER A 161 -12.78 2.01 3.36
N ARG A 162 -13.64 1.13 3.87
CA ARG A 162 -13.25 -0.07 4.60
C ARG A 162 -13.32 -1.30 3.72
N LEU A 163 -12.28 -2.13 3.81
CA LEU A 163 -12.19 -3.46 3.22
C LEU A 163 -12.06 -4.50 4.33
N ASP A 164 -12.70 -5.66 4.18
CA ASP A 164 -12.51 -6.84 5.02
C ASP A 164 -12.36 -8.09 4.15
N GLY A 165 -11.48 -9.01 4.53
CA GLY A 165 -11.24 -10.27 3.81
C GLY A 165 -9.95 -10.93 4.26
N THR A 166 -9.47 -11.92 3.51
CA THR A 166 -8.10 -12.43 3.68
C THR A 166 -7.08 -11.37 3.26
N THR A 167 -5.85 -11.46 3.75
CA THR A 167 -4.77 -10.55 3.33
C THR A 167 -4.61 -10.52 1.80
N GLN A 168 -4.69 -11.67 1.14
CA GLN A 168 -4.57 -11.79 -0.31
C GLN A 168 -5.69 -11.02 -1.03
N GLU A 169 -6.94 -11.15 -0.57
CA GLU A 169 -8.08 -10.43 -1.15
C GLU A 169 -7.97 -8.93 -0.92
N VAL A 170 -7.65 -8.50 0.31
CA VAL A 170 -7.51 -7.08 0.65
C VAL A 170 -6.40 -6.42 -0.15
N PHE A 171 -5.21 -7.03 -0.24
CA PHE A 171 -4.10 -6.46 -1.02
C PHE A 171 -4.41 -6.45 -2.52
N ARG A 172 -5.11 -7.47 -3.05
CA ARG A 172 -5.58 -7.46 -4.44
C ARG A 172 -6.52 -6.29 -4.71
N SER A 173 -7.49 -6.04 -3.83
CA SER A 173 -8.42 -4.90 -3.98
C SER A 173 -7.72 -3.56 -3.89
N LEU A 174 -6.76 -3.40 -2.96
CA LEU A 174 -5.95 -2.19 -2.87
C LEU A 174 -5.10 -1.97 -4.12
N GLU A 175 -4.46 -3.02 -4.64
CA GLU A 175 -3.66 -2.94 -5.86
C GLU A 175 -4.51 -2.58 -7.09
N ASN A 176 -5.64 -3.27 -7.28
CA ASN A 176 -6.55 -3.01 -8.39
C ASN A 176 -7.11 -1.59 -8.36
N ALA A 177 -7.51 -1.12 -7.17
CA ALA A 177 -7.95 0.26 -6.96
C ALA A 177 -6.83 1.25 -7.35
N PHE A 178 -5.62 1.05 -6.85
CA PHE A 178 -4.48 1.92 -7.12
C PHE A 178 -4.11 1.96 -8.60
N VAL A 179 -3.89 0.79 -9.22
CA VAL A 179 -3.44 0.67 -10.61
C VAL A 179 -4.49 1.23 -11.55
N THR A 180 -5.77 0.87 -11.38
CA THR A 180 -6.86 1.37 -12.23
C THR A 180 -7.00 2.89 -12.09
N SER A 181 -6.99 3.42 -10.87
CA SER A 181 -7.07 4.86 -10.63
C SER A 181 -5.86 5.60 -11.22
N SER A 182 -4.67 5.01 -11.19
CA SER A 182 -3.44 5.63 -11.74
C SER A 182 -3.51 5.85 -13.25
N THR A 183 -4.34 5.09 -13.98
CA THR A 183 -4.55 5.32 -15.42
C THR A 183 -5.39 6.57 -15.71
N LYS A 184 -6.07 7.12 -14.71
CA LYS A 184 -7.00 8.26 -14.81
C LYS A 184 -6.44 9.56 -14.23
N THR A 185 -5.27 9.52 -13.58
CA THR A 185 -4.64 10.70 -12.97
C THR A 185 -3.12 10.66 -13.16
N PRO A 186 -2.48 11.79 -13.48
CA PRO A 186 -1.02 11.83 -13.66
C PRO A 186 -0.25 11.62 -12.36
N HIS A 187 -0.86 11.94 -11.21
CA HIS A 187 -0.30 11.71 -9.88
C HIS A 187 -1.40 11.13 -8.99
N LEU A 188 -1.13 9.95 -8.43
CA LEU A 188 -2.03 9.30 -7.49
C LEU A 188 -1.30 9.04 -6.17
N VAL A 189 -1.97 9.32 -5.07
CA VAL A 189 -1.59 8.86 -3.74
C VAL A 189 -2.71 8.00 -3.16
N MET A 190 -2.38 6.92 -2.47
CA MET A 190 -3.32 6.09 -1.72
C MET A 190 -2.77 5.83 -0.32
N THR A 191 -3.51 6.21 0.71
CA THR A 191 -3.20 5.77 2.08
C THR A 191 -3.95 4.49 2.39
N ALA A 192 -3.33 3.59 3.16
CA ALA A 192 -3.95 2.36 3.64
C ALA A 192 -3.46 2.05 5.05
N THR A 193 -4.39 1.85 5.98
CA THR A 193 -4.12 1.29 7.30
C THR A 193 -4.71 -0.11 7.34
N ILE A 194 -3.84 -1.11 7.45
CA ILE A 194 -4.15 -2.53 7.31
C ILE A 194 -3.88 -3.21 8.64
N SER A 195 -4.81 -4.02 9.15
CA SER A 195 -4.70 -4.65 10.46
C SER A 195 -5.10 -6.12 10.42
N CYS A 196 -4.36 -6.94 11.16
CA CYS A 196 -4.67 -8.34 11.43
C CYS A 196 -4.49 -8.66 12.92
N ASN A 197 -5.07 -9.77 13.38
CA ASN A 197 -4.98 -10.24 14.77
C ASN A 197 -5.42 -9.19 15.82
N SER A 198 -6.29 -8.25 15.44
CA SER A 198 -6.87 -7.29 16.40
C SER A 198 -7.63 -8.05 17.48
N PRO A 199 -7.49 -7.68 18.77
CA PRO A 199 -8.22 -8.33 19.87
C PRO A 199 -9.71 -7.92 19.91
N SER A 200 -10.09 -6.86 19.19
CA SER A 200 -11.46 -6.38 19.12
C SER A 200 -12.28 -7.10 18.03
N ALA A 201 -13.59 -7.20 18.27
CA ALA A 201 -14.52 -7.72 17.27
C ALA A 201 -14.59 -6.81 16.04
N LYS A 202 -14.80 -7.42 14.86
CA LYS A 202 -15.16 -6.66 13.65
C LYS A 202 -16.55 -6.02 13.84
N PRO A 203 -16.81 -4.82 13.27
CA PRO A 203 -18.12 -4.19 13.34
C PRO A 203 -19.21 -5.11 12.76
N GLU A 204 -20.38 -5.13 13.40
CA GLU A 204 -21.51 -6.02 13.03
C GLU A 204 -22.03 -5.79 11.59
N HIS A 205 -21.78 -4.61 11.01
CA HIS A 205 -22.22 -4.26 9.64
C HIS A 205 -21.61 -5.13 8.53
N VAL A 206 -20.65 -6.01 8.84
CA VAL A 206 -19.93 -6.85 7.87
C VAL A 206 -20.49 -8.28 7.76
N GLN A 207 -21.30 -8.75 8.73
CA GLN A 207 -21.71 -10.17 8.80
C GLN A 207 -22.99 -10.53 8.00
N LYS A 208 -23.72 -9.56 7.42
CA LYS A 208 -25.01 -9.82 6.73
C LYS A 208 -24.91 -10.33 5.28
N ARG A 209 -23.77 -10.87 4.82
CA ARG A 209 -23.63 -11.44 3.46
C ARG A 209 -23.43 -12.97 3.40
N LYS A 210 -23.74 -13.69 4.48
CA LYS A 210 -23.91 -15.16 4.44
C LYS A 210 -25.28 -15.52 5.01
N GLY A 211 -26.32 -15.39 4.18
CA GLY A 211 -27.66 -15.85 4.51
C GLY A 211 -28.75 -14.94 3.97
N GLU A 212 -28.97 -15.00 2.65
CA GLU A 212 -30.27 -14.86 1.96
C GLU A 212 -30.11 -15.40 0.54
#